data_AF-A0A974PY13-F1
#
_entry.id   AF-A0A974PY13-F1
#
_cell.length_a   1.000
_cell.length_b   1.000
_cell.length_c   1.000
_cell.angle_alpha   90.00
_cell.angle_beta   90.00
_cell.angle_gamma   90.00
#
_symmetry.space_group_name_H-M   'P 1'
#
loop_
_entity.id
_entity.type
_entity.pdbx_description
1 polymer ?
#
loop_
_entity_poly.entity_id
_entity_poly.type
_entity_poly.pdbx_seq_one_letter_code
_entity_poly.pdbx_strand_id
1 'polypeptide(L)'
;MSIMLIDKNDACRVVCDGRLTFQFARELEDRVIDALRRYSRFELDLSGITEIDLHGLHLLQLLTTVGGDKVKTVAGSPIVDQARKRLLTSSRGTWLRGTPEERARAA
;
A
#
# COMPACT_ATOMS: atom_id res chain seq x y z
N MET A 1 -12.96 3.37 -7.03
CA MET A 1 -12.03 4.01 -6.09
C MET A 1 -11.69 5.38 -6.69
N SER A 2 -11.47 6.40 -5.85
CA SER A 2 -10.95 7.69 -6.33
C SER A 2 -9.49 7.81 -5.91
N ILE A 3 -8.65 8.29 -6.84
CA ILE A 3 -7.24 8.52 -6.60
C ILE A 3 -6.89 9.93 -7.06
N MET A 4 -6.54 10.78 -6.10
CA MET A 4 -6.10 12.15 -6.35
C MET A 4 -4.59 12.25 -6.17
N LEU A 5 -3.93 12.84 -7.17
CA LEU A 5 -2.50 13.15 -7.15
C LEU A 5 -2.34 14.62 -6.77
N ILE A 6 -1.53 14.88 -5.74
CA ILE A 6 -1.18 16.22 -5.29
C ILE A 6 0.33 16.36 -5.46
N ASP A 7 0.72 17.11 -6.48
CA ASP A 7 2.11 17.38 -6.79
C ASP A 7 2.62 18.58 -5.97
N LYS A 8 3.77 18.40 -5.32
CA LYS A 8 4.50 19.45 -4.60
C LYS A 8 5.99 19.33 -4.88
N ASN A 9 6.45 20.06 -5.89
CA ASN A 9 7.84 20.08 -6.34
C ASN A 9 8.35 18.65 -6.62
N ASP A 10 9.23 18.13 -5.76
CA ASP A 10 9.88 16.83 -5.87
C ASP A 10 9.17 15.73 -5.04
N ALA A 11 8.02 16.05 -4.46
CA ALA A 11 7.19 15.13 -3.71
C ALA A 11 5.81 15.00 -4.34
N CYS A 12 5.25 13.80 -4.29
CA CYS A 12 3.88 13.52 -4.68
C CYS A 12 3.10 12.92 -3.50
N ARG A 13 1.91 13.44 -3.24
CA ARG A 13 0.95 12.82 -2.32
C ARG A 13 -0.21 12.22 -3.10
N VAL A 14 -0.42 10.92 -2.91
CA VAL A 14 -1.57 10.19 -3.44
C VAL A 14 -2.61 10.06 -2.34
N VAL A 15 -3.78 10.63 -2.56
CA VAL A 15 -4.94 10.50 -1.68
C VAL A 15 -5.88 9.47 -2.26
N CYS A 16 -6.12 8.41 -1.49
CA CYS A 16 -6.99 7.30 -1.87
C CYS A 16 -8.32 7.38 -1.11
N ASP A 17 -9.42 7.29 -1.85
CA ASP A 17 -10.77 7.29 -1.30
C ASP A 17 -11.61 6.13 -1.86
N GLY A 18 -12.36 5.47 -0.97
CA GLY A 18 -13.23 4.35 -1.28
C GLY A 18 -12.60 2.98 -0.97
N ARG A 19 -12.81 2.01 -1.86
CA ARG A 19 -12.46 0.59 -1.61
C ARG A 19 -11.12 0.22 -2.25
N LEU A 20 -10.21 -0.34 -1.45
CA LEU A 20 -8.94 -0.90 -1.90
C LEU A 20 -9.01 -2.44 -1.91
N THR A 21 -9.71 -2.97 -2.90
CA THR A 21 -9.86 -4.42 -3.13
C THR A 21 -9.15 -4.83 -4.42
N PHE A 22 -9.05 -6.13 -4.72
CA PHE A 22 -8.47 -6.65 -5.96
C PHE A 22 -8.89 -5.86 -7.22
N GLN A 23 -10.18 -5.51 -7.33
CA GLN A 23 -10.72 -4.76 -8.47
C GLN A 23 -10.04 -3.40 -8.69
N PHE A 24 -9.62 -2.72 -7.62
CA PHE A 24 -9.08 -1.37 -7.66
C PHE A 24 -7.57 -1.30 -7.36
N ALA A 25 -6.99 -2.39 -6.85
CA ALA A 25 -5.58 -2.48 -6.52
C ALA A 25 -4.68 -2.20 -7.74
N ARG A 26 -5.03 -2.72 -8.92
CA ARG A 26 -4.24 -2.53 -10.14
C ARG A 26 -4.13 -1.06 -10.56
N GLU A 27 -5.20 -0.29 -10.43
CA GLU A 27 -5.18 1.14 -10.76
C GLU A 27 -4.24 1.92 -9.83
N LEU A 28 -4.22 1.56 -8.54
CA LEU A 28 -3.30 2.17 -7.58
C LEU A 28 -1.85 1.78 -7.87
N GLU A 29 -1.59 0.52 -8.22
CA GLU A 29 -0.26 0.02 -8.56
C GLU A 29 0.36 0.79 -9.72
N ASP A 30 -0.36 0.90 -10.85
CA ASP A 30 0.12 1.60 -12.05
C ASP A 30 0.46 3.07 -11.72
N ARG A 31 -0.40 3.76 -10.96
CA ARG A 31 -0.18 5.16 -10.56
C ARG A 31 1.01 5.32 -9.62
N VAL A 32 1.20 4.41 -8.68
CA VAL A 32 2.31 4.50 -7.73
C VAL A 32 3.63 4.21 -8.44
N ILE A 33 3.69 3.24 -9.35
CA ILE A 33 4.89 2.96 -10.14
C ILE A 33 5.28 4.18 -10.98
N ASP A 34 4.31 4.82 -11.63
CA ASP A 34 4.57 6.02 -12.42
C ASP A 34 5.03 7.19 -11.54
N ALA A 35 4.47 7.36 -10.35
CA ALA A 35 4.91 8.38 -9.41
C ALA A 35 6.33 8.10 -8.87
N LEU A 36 6.66 6.85 -8.53
CA LEU A 36 7.99 6.48 -8.03
C LEU A 36 9.11 6.70 -9.05
N ARG A 37 8.79 6.71 -10.34
CA ARG A 37 9.71 7.06 -11.42
C ARG A 37 9.96 8.56 -11.51
N ARG A 38 9.02 9.39 -11.07
CA ARG A 38 9.02 10.85 -11.28
C ARG A 38 9.42 11.66 -10.05
N TYR A 39 9.11 11.16 -8.86
CA TYR A 39 9.29 11.92 -7.60
C TYR A 39 10.30 11.23 -6.68
N SER A 40 11.11 12.03 -5.97
CA SER A 40 12.04 11.50 -4.98
C SER A 40 11.34 11.06 -3.69
N ARG A 41 10.17 11.64 -3.39
CA ARG A 41 9.35 11.33 -2.22
C ARG A 41 7.88 11.10 -2.60
N PHE A 42 7.29 10.07 -2.00
CA PHE A 42 5.94 9.63 -2.27
C PHE A 42 5.18 9.41 -0.95
N GLU A 43 4.05 10.09 -0.80
CA GLU A 43 3.19 9.99 0.38
C GLU A 43 1.85 9.36 0.00
N LEU A 44 1.49 8.28 0.68
CA LEU A 44 0.22 7.59 0.49
C LEU A 44 -0.73 7.93 1.64
N ASP A 45 -1.82 8.59 1.31
CA ASP A 45 -2.90 8.91 2.24
C ASP A 45 -4.05 7.93 2.03
N LEU A 46 -4.27 7.10 3.04
CA LEU A 46 -5.28 6.04 3.09
C LEU A 46 -6.46 6.40 3.99
N SER A 47 -6.58 7.66 4.42
CA SER A 47 -7.64 8.10 5.35
C SER A 47 -9.05 7.90 4.78
N GLY A 48 -9.22 8.03 3.46
CA GLY A 48 -10.49 7.80 2.75
C GLY A 48 -10.81 6.34 2.46
N ILE A 49 -9.97 5.38 2.86
CA ILE A 49 -10.22 3.96 2.59
C ILE A 49 -11.30 3.41 3.52
N THR A 50 -12.40 2.95 2.94
CA THR A 50 -13.56 2.41 3.65
C THR A 50 -13.61 0.87 3.66
N GLU A 51 -12.88 0.22 2.75
CA GLU A 51 -12.80 -1.24 2.66
C GLU A 51 -11.43 -1.65 2.12
N ILE A 52 -10.86 -2.74 2.63
CA ILE A 52 -9.59 -3.31 2.14
C ILE A 52 -9.62 -4.83 2.24
N ASP A 53 -9.14 -5.52 1.21
CA ASP A 53 -8.98 -6.97 1.19
C ASP A 53 -7.50 -7.38 1.32
N LEU A 54 -7.23 -8.68 1.19
CA LEU A 54 -5.85 -9.20 1.23
C LEU A 54 -5.00 -8.71 0.06
N HIS A 55 -5.58 -8.48 -1.13
CA HIS A 55 -4.84 -7.96 -2.28
C HIS A 55 -4.44 -6.51 -2.05
N GLY A 56 -5.35 -5.69 -1.51
CA GLY A 56 -5.07 -4.32 -1.09
C GLY A 56 -3.95 -4.26 -0.07
N LEU A 57 -4.00 -5.09 0.98
CA LEU A 57 -2.93 -5.18 1.98
C LEU A 57 -1.59 -5.60 1.36
N HIS A 58 -1.60 -6.61 0.50
CA HIS A 58 -0.39 -7.09 -0.17
C HIS A 58 0.22 -6.02 -1.08
N LEU A 59 -0.61 -5.28 -1.82
CA LEU A 59 -0.17 -4.14 -2.60
C LEU A 59 0.50 -3.08 -1.72
N LEU A 60 -0.12 -2.68 -0.60
CA LEU A 60 0.48 -1.70 0.31
C LEU A 60 1.85 -2.15 0.85
N GLN A 61 1.99 -3.45 1.14
CA GLN A 61 3.27 -4.06 1.54
C GLN A 61 4.31 -4.01 0.40
N LEU A 62 3.90 -4.34 -0.83
CA LEU A 62 4.76 -4.28 -2.01
C LEU A 62 5.22 -2.85 -2.30
N LEU A 63 4.32 -1.86 -2.24
CA LEU A 63 4.65 -0.46 -2.50
C LEU A 63 5.68 0.08 -1.50
N THR A 64 5.53 -0.26 -0.21
CA THR A 64 6.51 0.11 0.82
C THR A 64 7.84 -0.63 0.65
N THR A 65 7.81 -1.89 0.22
CA THR A 65 9.04 -2.68 -0.04
C THR A 65 9.80 -2.19 -1.26
N VAL A 66 9.12 -1.95 -2.39
CA VAL A 66 9.71 -1.50 -3.66
C VAL A 66 10.13 -0.04 -3.58
N GLY A 67 9.31 0.80 -2.97
CA GLY A 67 9.60 2.22 -2.80
C GLY A 67 10.64 2.53 -1.71
N GLY A 68 10.86 1.60 -0.78
CA GLY A 68 11.75 1.79 0.37
C GLY A 68 11.44 3.10 1.11
N ASP A 69 12.49 3.86 1.43
CA ASP A 69 12.37 5.12 2.17
C ASP A 69 11.63 6.24 1.40
N LYS A 70 11.44 6.07 0.08
CA LYS A 70 10.70 7.04 -0.73
C LYS A 70 9.20 7.01 -0.44
N VAL A 71 8.65 5.88 -0.01
CA VAL A 71 7.21 5.70 0.20
C VAL A 71 6.88 5.80 1.69
N LYS A 72 5.99 6.72 2.05
CA LYS A 72 5.46 6.85 3.41
C LYS A 72 3.95 6.84 3.42
N THR A 73 3.34 6.03 4.28
CA THR A 73 1.92 6.18 4.60
C THR A 73 1.76 7.34 5.59
N VAL A 74 1.00 8.38 5.24
CA VAL A 74 0.88 9.61 6.05
C VAL A 74 -0.41 9.72 6.84
N ALA A 75 -1.46 9.01 6.43
CA ALA A 75 -2.70 8.86 7.19
C ALA A 75 -3.31 7.48 6.92
N GLY A 76 -3.70 6.76 7.97
CA GLY A 76 -4.39 5.48 7.90
C GLY A 76 -5.86 5.64 8.25
N SER A 77 -6.74 4.89 7.59
CA SER A 77 -8.11 4.71 8.08
C SER A 77 -8.14 3.61 9.16
N PRO A 78 -9.10 3.66 10.10
CA PRO A 78 -9.26 2.61 11.11
C PRO A 78 -9.44 1.21 10.50
N ILE A 79 -10.03 1.13 9.31
CA ILE A 79 -10.21 -0.13 8.57
C ILE A 79 -8.87 -0.68 8.10
N VAL A 80 -7.99 0.18 7.56
CA VAL A 80 -6.64 -0.22 7.15
C VAL A 80 -5.82 -0.66 8.36
N ASP A 81 -5.89 0.07 9.47
CA ASP A 81 -5.16 -0.26 10.69
C ASP A 81 -5.63 -1.59 11.29
N GLN A 82 -6.95 -1.80 11.34
CA GLN A 82 -7.53 -3.05 11.82
C GLN A 82 -7.13 -4.22 10.90
N ALA A 83 -7.14 -4.03 9.59
CA ALA A 83 -6.76 -5.04 8.62
C ALA A 83 -5.27 -5.42 8.75
N ARG A 84 -4.38 -4.44 8.92
CA ARG A 84 -2.95 -4.65 9.21
C ARG A 84 -2.76 -5.42 10.52
N LYS A 85 -3.47 -5.04 11.59
CA LYS A 85 -3.40 -5.73 12.88
C LYS A 85 -3.84 -7.19 12.78
N ARG A 86 -4.98 -7.45 12.11
CA ARG A 86 -5.47 -8.82 11.85
C ARG A 86 -4.46 -9.65 11.05
N LEU A 87 -3.82 -9.03 10.07
CA LEU A 87 -2.77 -9.68 9.30
C LEU A 87 -1.63 -10.10 10.23
N LEU A 88 -1.10 -9.17 11.04
CA LEU A 88 0.00 -9.43 11.97
C LEU A 88 -0.28 -10.56 12.96
N THR A 89 -1.54 -10.72 13.38
CA THR A 89 -1.96 -11.79 14.31
C THR A 89 -2.34 -13.10 13.63
N SER A 90 -2.45 -13.12 12.29
CA SER A 90 -2.82 -14.32 11.54
C SER A 90 -1.59 -15.13 11.10
N SER A 91 -1.73 -16.45 10.99
CA SER A 91 -0.69 -17.33 10.44
C SER A 91 -0.28 -16.92 9.01
N ARG A 92 -1.20 -16.34 8.25
CA ARG A 92 -0.95 -15.77 6.90
C ARG A 92 -0.10 -14.51 6.93
N GLY A 93 -0.17 -13.69 7.98
CA GLY A 93 0.71 -12.53 8.12
C GLY A 93 2.16 -12.91 8.39
N THR A 94 2.41 -14.08 8.97
CA THR A 94 3.78 -14.62 9.09
C THR A 94 4.40 -14.87 7.72
N TRP A 95 3.61 -15.38 6.77
CA TRP A 95 4.06 -15.60 5.39
C TRP A 95 4.34 -14.29 4.64
N LEU A 96 3.47 -13.28 4.79
CA LEU A 96 3.65 -11.97 4.15
C LEU A 96 4.80 -11.13 4.74
N ARG A 97 5.22 -11.43 5.99
CA ARG A 97 6.39 -10.82 6.64
C ARG A 97 7.72 -11.47 6.24
N GLY A 98 7.70 -12.72 5.80
CA GLY A 98 8.91 -13.43 5.40
C GLY A 98 9.57 -12.75 4.20
N THR A 99 10.89 -12.67 4.22
CA THR A 99 11.72 -12.39 3.06
C THR A 99 11.37 -13.32 1.90
N PRO A 100 11.67 -12.95 0.64
CA PRO A 100 11.47 -13.85 -0.50
C PRO A 100 12.03 -15.27 -0.26
N GLU A 101 13.16 -15.37 0.43
CA GLU A 101 13.80 -16.64 0.80
C GLU A 101 13.03 -17.42 1.88
N GLU A 102 12.52 -16.74 2.91
CA GLU A 102 11.70 -17.38 3.96
C GLU A 102 10.36 -17.88 3.40
N ARG A 103 9.80 -17.17 2.42
CA ARG A 103 8.58 -17.59 1.71
C ARG A 103 8.83 -18.83 0.85
N ALA A 104 9.97 -18.90 0.17
CA ALA A 104 10.34 -20.04 -0.67
C ALA A 104 10.60 -21.33 0.13
N ARG A 105 11.01 -21.24 1.39
CA ARG A 105 11.23 -22.41 2.28
C ARG A 105 9.95 -22.96 2.91
N ALA A 106 8.87 -22.18 2.91
CA ALA A 106 7.60 -22.51 3.57
C ALA A 106 6.52 -23.03 2.59
N ALA A 107 6.86 -23.19 1.31
CA ALA A 107 6.01 -23.72 0.24
C ALA A 107 6.46 -25.13 -0.15
#